data_AF-A0AAW1PLH4-F1
#
_entry.id   AF-A0AAW1PLH4-F1
#
_cell.length_a   1.000
_cell.length_b   1.000
_cell.length_c   1.000
_cell.angle_alpha   90.00
_cell.angle_beta   90.00
_cell.angle_gamma   90.00
#
_symmetry.space_group_name_H-M   'P 1'
#
loop_
_entity.id
_entity.type
_entity.pdbx_description
1 polymer ?
#
loop_
_entity_poly.entity_id
_entity_poly.type
_entity_poly.pdbx_seq_one_letter_code
_entity_poly.pdbx_strand_id
1 'polypeptide(L)'
;MARRPQDTLESATEQSSAIRTSASLHEQAQAYRGLARFATQQAYGRKAGALQPEAEELLRGTAGHALQGLAAAQVSSSVLPAAVLFICKALPVFEDQRRNEAVSAVCQFMLHDPAAVAAHDSLQEVLAGTASALQALVQTPGEEAVWLLACILQMLDRRRPATSDPLTMAGASTATLHGMTPLYGATRGAAATAISTSPPHAASHRLSQLADVAASALARDSLQLRAAGALAAGGLLEGIADKAACIWRDAAALSYMQALPRAKPQVAAFQCMLGCLLDSALSLQPLFTAAEAHAAPGAASAQLHALADSSVMQAAPTLARLVGEHYRAMPIAVQQDAQLVLAAFAQALARDYSAYISCTPPEWLQAVDTNAIRQACHLLSQQLPCYADLATAAAPAAKPIWLADSVLASRVHFLLGILVPCAARLDQAAVEQVAPVALLYLQHWHAPVTTAAHALCTALVQHAAEGQRLVPMYVARSLEAFPQATPLSALSVGMDALARALPPGSPLMLLCTQRISERLLHLLSTPDSPPPHLSSALHLAKLLAHILTVADLQVLPDIMAQAETCVHSCRQEHRSAVCSAMLQIIGASNDYTRKLTPNDRPPKREGGRGCLPSHSSAGFLG
;
A
#
# COMPACT_ATOMS: atom_id res chain seq x y z
N MET A 1 28.12 7.73 -30.33
CA MET A 1 29.38 8.46 -30.58
C MET A 1 29.32 9.80 -29.84
N ALA A 2 30.01 9.92 -28.70
CA ALA A 2 30.10 11.21 -28.00
C ALA A 2 31.06 12.12 -28.77
N ARG A 3 30.61 13.32 -29.17
CA ARG A 3 31.49 14.34 -29.77
C ARG A 3 32.54 14.78 -28.74
N ARG A 4 33.75 15.14 -29.18
CA ARG A 4 34.78 15.59 -28.24
C ARG A 4 34.32 16.91 -27.60
N PRO A 5 34.63 17.17 -26.31
CA PRO A 5 34.24 18.41 -25.63
C PRO A 5 34.67 19.68 -26.39
N GLN A 6 35.83 19.63 -27.05
CA GLN A 6 36.39 20.74 -27.83
C GLN A 6 35.50 21.13 -29.02
N ASP A 7 34.97 20.15 -29.76
CA ASP A 7 34.04 20.36 -30.87
C ASP A 7 32.73 21.06 -30.44
N THR A 8 32.33 20.89 -29.17
CA THR A 8 31.12 21.52 -28.62
C THR A 8 31.34 22.97 -28.23
N LEU A 9 32.55 23.33 -27.77
CA LEU A 9 32.90 24.69 -27.39
C LEU A 9 33.13 25.58 -28.62
N GLU A 10 33.77 25.06 -29.67
CA GLU A 10 33.94 25.76 -30.95
C GLU A 10 32.59 26.08 -31.58
N SER A 11 31.68 25.11 -31.65
CA SER A 11 30.32 25.33 -32.17
C SER A 11 29.51 26.35 -31.34
N ALA A 12 29.68 26.36 -30.01
CA ALA A 12 29.05 27.36 -29.15
C ALA A 12 29.63 28.77 -29.39
N THR A 13 30.94 28.87 -29.65
CA THR A 13 31.63 30.13 -29.92
C THR A 13 31.17 30.73 -31.25
N GLU A 14 31.03 29.89 -32.28
CA GLU A 14 30.46 30.27 -33.57
C GLU A 14 29.01 30.78 -33.40
N GLN A 15 28.18 30.08 -32.63
CA GLN A 15 26.81 30.51 -32.33
C GLN A 15 26.76 31.84 -31.57
N SER A 16 27.65 32.05 -30.60
CA SER A 16 27.76 33.33 -29.88
C SER A 16 28.15 34.48 -30.82
N SER A 17 29.07 34.24 -31.74
CA SER A 17 29.46 35.23 -32.74
C SER A 17 28.30 35.56 -33.70
N ALA A 18 27.57 34.54 -34.15
CA ALA A 18 26.42 34.69 -35.03
C ALA A 18 25.29 35.55 -34.41
N ILE A 19 25.08 35.46 -33.09
CA ILE A 19 24.12 36.34 -32.38
C ILE A 19 24.50 37.81 -32.50
N ARG A 20 25.81 38.12 -32.48
CA ARG A 20 26.30 39.51 -32.51
C ARG A 20 26.40 40.08 -33.91
N THR A 21 26.69 39.25 -34.91
CA THR A 21 27.02 39.71 -36.27
C THR A 21 25.93 39.47 -37.30
N SER A 22 25.01 38.51 -37.08
CA SER A 22 23.99 38.20 -38.09
C SER A 22 22.92 39.30 -38.14
N ALA A 23 22.60 39.76 -39.34
CA ALA A 23 21.43 40.59 -39.61
C ALA A 23 20.12 39.77 -39.68
N SER A 24 20.22 38.44 -39.76
CA SER A 24 19.08 37.54 -39.86
C SER A 24 18.56 37.14 -38.49
N LEU A 25 17.34 37.58 -38.15
CA LEU A 25 16.65 37.20 -36.91
C LEU A 25 16.48 35.67 -36.80
N HIS A 26 16.32 34.97 -37.93
CA HIS A 26 16.20 33.52 -37.92
C HIS A 26 17.50 32.84 -37.47
N GLU A 27 18.64 33.33 -37.94
CA GLU A 27 19.97 32.82 -37.55
C GLU A 27 20.27 33.13 -36.09
N GLN A 28 19.93 34.32 -35.61
CA GLN A 28 20.06 34.68 -34.20
C GLN A 28 19.22 33.75 -33.31
N ALA A 29 17.96 33.46 -33.69
CA ALA A 29 17.10 32.55 -32.95
C ALA A 29 17.64 31.10 -32.93
N GLN A 30 18.17 30.61 -34.05
CA GLN A 30 18.81 29.29 -34.12
C GLN A 30 20.07 29.22 -33.24
N ALA A 31 20.88 30.29 -33.25
CA ALA A 31 22.08 30.38 -32.44
C ALA A 31 21.77 30.36 -30.94
N TYR A 32 20.75 31.09 -30.48
CA TYR A 32 20.28 31.02 -29.09
C TYR A 32 19.80 29.61 -28.70
N ARG A 33 19.10 28.90 -29.58
CA ARG A 33 18.67 27.51 -29.32
C ARG A 33 19.85 26.55 -29.22
N GLY A 34 20.86 26.71 -30.08
CA GLY A 34 22.10 25.95 -30.03
C GLY A 34 22.83 26.15 -28.69
N LEU A 35 22.97 27.41 -28.27
CA LEU A 35 23.58 27.78 -27.00
C LEU A 35 22.78 27.31 -25.79
N ALA A 36 21.45 27.26 -25.87
CA ALA A 36 20.60 26.69 -24.82
C ALA A 36 20.85 25.19 -24.62
N ARG A 37 21.07 24.44 -25.71
CA ARG A 37 21.45 23.01 -25.64
C ARG A 37 22.84 22.86 -25.03
N PHE A 38 23.79 23.70 -25.42
CA PHE A 38 25.13 23.73 -24.85
C PHE A 38 25.11 24.04 -23.34
N ALA A 39 24.36 25.06 -22.90
CA ALA A 39 24.19 25.41 -21.49
C ALA A 39 23.60 24.25 -20.67
N THR A 40 22.63 23.53 -21.25
CA THR A 40 22.05 22.33 -20.59
C THR A 40 23.11 21.25 -20.40
N GLN A 41 23.92 20.95 -21.43
CA GLN A 41 24.99 19.97 -21.35
C GLN A 41 26.05 20.33 -20.30
N GLN A 42 26.44 21.61 -20.24
CA GLN A 42 27.39 22.11 -19.25
C GLN A 42 26.82 22.05 -17.82
N ALA A 43 25.53 22.38 -17.62
CA ALA A 43 24.89 22.27 -16.30
C ALA A 43 24.85 20.82 -15.77
N TYR A 44 24.66 19.83 -16.65
CA TYR A 44 24.79 18.41 -16.27
C TYR A 44 26.26 18.04 -15.97
N GLY A 45 27.22 18.54 -16.75
CA GLY A 45 28.64 18.33 -16.53
C GLY A 45 29.18 18.96 -15.22
N ARG A 46 28.61 20.08 -14.77
CA ARG A 46 28.99 20.75 -13.50
C ARG A 46 28.78 19.85 -12.30
N LYS A 47 27.67 19.10 -12.27
CA LYS A 47 27.38 18.13 -11.20
C LYS A 47 28.39 16.97 -11.16
N ALA A 48 29.11 16.73 -12.25
CA ALA A 48 30.18 15.75 -12.37
C ALA A 48 31.60 16.36 -12.21
N GLY A 49 31.73 17.66 -11.90
CA GLY A 49 33.02 18.33 -11.67
C GLY A 49 33.82 18.67 -12.93
N ALA A 50 33.21 18.67 -14.12
CA ALA A 50 33.90 18.74 -15.42
C ALA A 50 33.63 20.01 -16.24
N LEU A 51 33.45 21.18 -15.60
CA LEU A 51 33.16 22.41 -16.34
C LEU A 51 34.45 23.13 -16.78
N GLN A 52 34.58 23.40 -18.08
CA GLN A 52 35.69 24.19 -18.61
C GLN A 52 35.43 25.69 -18.35
N PRO A 53 36.39 26.44 -17.79
CA PRO A 53 36.22 27.87 -17.46
C PRO A 53 35.90 28.73 -18.70
N GLU A 54 36.41 28.34 -19.88
CA GLU A 54 36.13 29.00 -21.16
C GLU A 54 34.65 28.89 -21.57
N ALA A 55 34.01 27.74 -21.29
CA ALA A 55 32.59 27.54 -21.56
C ALA A 55 31.71 28.40 -20.64
N GLU A 56 32.13 28.59 -19.39
CA GLU A 56 31.45 29.45 -18.43
C GLU A 56 31.54 30.93 -18.84
N GLU A 57 32.72 31.37 -19.26
CA GLU A 57 32.92 32.75 -19.73
C GLU A 57 32.13 33.04 -21.02
N LEU A 58 32.08 32.09 -21.95
CA LEU A 58 31.28 32.21 -23.17
C LEU A 58 29.77 32.32 -22.87
N LEU A 59 29.25 31.45 -22.01
CA LEU A 59 27.85 31.49 -21.58
C LEU A 59 27.53 32.80 -20.86
N ARG A 60 28.44 33.28 -20.01
CA ARG A 60 28.32 34.54 -19.27
C ARG A 60 28.31 35.75 -20.20
N GLY A 61 29.25 35.84 -21.13
CA GLY A 61 29.32 36.93 -22.10
C GLY A 61 28.11 36.98 -23.03
N THR A 62 27.63 35.81 -23.45
CA THR A 62 26.46 35.71 -24.35
C THR A 62 25.16 36.03 -23.63
N ALA A 63 24.99 35.58 -22.39
CA ALA A 63 23.81 35.91 -21.60
C ALA A 63 23.78 37.38 -21.19
N GLY A 64 24.92 37.98 -20.86
CA GLY A 64 25.01 39.43 -20.62
C GLY A 64 24.53 40.24 -21.83
N HIS A 65 24.94 39.86 -23.04
CA HIS A 65 24.48 40.49 -24.28
C HIS A 65 22.97 40.28 -24.51
N ALA A 66 22.46 39.07 -24.26
CA ALA A 66 21.03 38.77 -24.37
C ALA A 66 20.21 39.60 -23.37
N LEU A 67 20.67 39.72 -22.13
CA LEU A 67 20.03 40.50 -21.07
C LEU A 67 20.04 42.00 -21.37
N GLN A 68 21.15 42.54 -21.88
CA GLN A 68 21.23 43.93 -22.32
C GLN A 68 20.27 44.21 -23.49
N GLY A 69 20.18 43.28 -24.44
CA GLY A 69 19.21 43.38 -25.54
C GLY A 69 17.75 43.33 -25.06
N LEU A 70 17.44 42.49 -24.07
CA LEU A 70 16.12 42.41 -23.44
C LEU A 70 15.78 43.68 -22.67
N ALA A 71 16.72 44.19 -21.87
CA ALA A 71 16.55 45.41 -21.08
C ALA A 71 16.39 46.66 -21.96
N ALA A 72 17.06 46.70 -23.11
CA ALA A 72 16.93 47.78 -24.08
C ALA A 72 15.72 47.63 -25.02
N ALA A 73 14.92 46.56 -24.88
CA ALA A 73 13.84 46.18 -25.79
C ALA A 73 14.28 46.09 -27.28
N GLN A 74 15.56 45.79 -27.53
CA GLN A 74 16.16 45.73 -28.87
C GLN A 74 16.06 44.33 -29.50
N VAL A 75 15.62 43.32 -28.75
CA VAL A 75 15.43 41.96 -29.28
C VAL A 75 14.08 41.88 -29.99
N SER A 76 14.11 41.54 -31.28
CA SER A 76 12.89 41.31 -32.05
C SER A 76 12.05 40.19 -31.42
N SER A 77 10.72 40.34 -31.49
CA SER A 77 9.73 39.40 -30.93
C SER A 77 9.90 37.96 -31.44
N SER A 78 10.51 37.75 -32.62
CA SER A 78 10.79 36.43 -33.19
C SER A 78 12.03 35.72 -32.63
N VAL A 79 12.99 36.47 -32.07
CA VAL A 79 14.24 35.93 -31.47
C VAL A 79 14.08 35.70 -29.97
N LEU A 80 13.14 36.44 -29.39
CA LEU A 80 12.88 36.56 -27.97
C LEU A 80 12.66 35.22 -27.23
N PRO A 81 11.83 34.26 -27.69
CA PRO A 81 11.64 33.01 -26.98
C PRO A 81 12.93 32.17 -26.88
N ALA A 82 13.76 32.22 -27.93
CA ALA A 82 15.03 31.52 -27.95
C ALA A 82 16.04 32.17 -26.97
N ALA A 83 16.05 33.50 -26.88
CA ALA A 83 16.87 34.23 -25.93
C ALA A 83 16.45 33.95 -24.47
N VAL A 84 15.15 33.97 -24.16
CA VAL A 84 14.62 33.62 -22.83
C VAL A 84 14.93 32.17 -22.48
N LEU A 85 14.75 31.23 -23.41
CA LEU A 85 15.10 29.82 -23.21
C LEU A 85 16.59 29.64 -22.90
N PHE A 86 17.47 30.35 -23.63
CA PHE A 86 18.89 30.34 -23.38
C PHE A 86 19.24 30.87 -21.99
N ILE A 87 18.70 32.03 -21.61
CA ILE A 87 18.93 32.64 -20.29
C ILE A 87 18.47 31.69 -19.20
N CYS A 88 17.25 31.15 -19.27
CA CYS A 88 16.71 30.21 -18.29
C CYS A 88 17.59 28.96 -18.11
N LYS A 89 18.18 28.46 -19.21
CA LYS A 89 19.08 27.29 -19.17
C LYS A 89 20.49 27.62 -18.72
N ALA A 90 20.92 28.87 -18.84
CA ALA A 90 22.21 29.35 -18.36
C ALA A 90 22.19 29.82 -16.89
N LEU A 91 21.02 30.03 -16.29
CA LEU A 91 20.87 30.43 -14.87
C LEU A 91 21.68 29.59 -13.87
N PRO A 92 21.76 28.25 -13.97
CA PRO A 92 22.56 27.42 -13.06
C PRO A 92 24.08 27.67 -13.15
N VAL A 93 24.52 28.35 -14.22
CA VAL A 93 25.93 28.67 -14.48
C VAL A 93 26.32 29.99 -13.81
N PHE A 94 25.40 30.96 -13.68
CA PHE A 94 25.70 32.28 -13.11
C PHE A 94 25.93 32.29 -11.60
N GLU A 95 26.76 33.23 -11.14
CA GLU A 95 26.87 33.64 -9.75
C GLU A 95 25.61 34.38 -9.28
N ASP A 96 25.34 34.37 -7.97
CA ASP A 96 24.05 34.78 -7.38
C ASP A 96 23.60 36.19 -7.77
N GLN A 97 24.50 37.17 -7.81
CA GLN A 97 24.15 38.56 -8.16
C GLN A 97 23.64 38.69 -9.61
N ARG A 98 24.35 38.08 -10.57
CA ARG A 98 23.96 38.11 -11.99
C ARG A 98 22.77 37.20 -12.28
N ARG A 99 22.61 36.13 -11.50
CA ARG A 99 21.43 35.28 -11.55
C ARG A 99 20.17 36.09 -11.21
N ASN A 100 20.24 36.95 -10.20
CA ASN A 100 19.12 37.80 -9.79
C ASN A 100 18.79 38.87 -10.84
N GLU A 101 19.80 39.50 -11.42
CA GLU A 101 19.61 40.43 -12.55
C GLU A 101 18.99 39.72 -13.76
N ALA A 102 19.42 38.50 -14.05
CA ALA A 102 18.89 37.71 -15.15
C ALA A 102 17.44 37.29 -14.95
N VAL A 103 17.08 36.82 -13.74
CA VAL A 103 15.70 36.47 -13.39
C VAL A 103 14.82 37.71 -13.39
N SER A 104 15.28 38.81 -12.80
CA SER A 104 14.53 40.07 -12.77
C SER A 104 14.26 40.60 -14.18
N ALA A 105 15.26 40.60 -15.07
CA ALA A 105 15.11 41.01 -16.46
C ALA A 105 14.14 40.10 -17.24
N VAL A 106 14.22 38.77 -17.04
CA VAL A 106 13.30 37.82 -17.66
C VAL A 106 11.88 38.02 -17.14
N CYS A 107 11.69 38.22 -15.83
CA CYS A 107 10.39 38.50 -15.22
C CYS A 107 9.81 39.84 -15.68
N GLN A 108 10.58 40.94 -15.62
CA GLN A 108 10.15 42.27 -16.06
C GLN A 108 9.76 42.26 -17.53
N PHE A 109 10.52 41.55 -18.36
CA PHE A 109 10.21 41.41 -19.77
C PHE A 109 8.92 40.60 -20.01
N MET A 110 8.78 39.43 -19.36
CA MET A 110 7.56 38.60 -19.45
C MET A 110 6.31 39.37 -18.99
N LEU A 111 6.47 40.32 -18.07
CA LEU A 111 5.40 41.20 -17.59
C LEU A 111 5.11 42.37 -18.52
N HIS A 112 6.08 42.83 -19.31
CA HIS A 112 5.93 44.00 -20.19
C HIS A 112 5.16 43.67 -21.48
N ASP A 113 5.41 42.51 -22.11
CA ASP A 113 4.66 42.06 -23.29
C ASP A 113 4.24 40.57 -23.21
N PRO A 114 3.30 40.24 -22.31
CA PRO A 114 2.84 38.86 -22.14
C PRO A 114 2.05 38.32 -23.34
N ALA A 115 1.52 39.20 -24.20
CA ALA A 115 0.76 38.80 -25.39
C ALA A 115 1.70 38.26 -26.48
N ALA A 116 2.86 38.89 -26.69
CA ALA A 116 3.87 38.39 -27.61
C ALA A 116 4.43 37.02 -27.18
N VAL A 117 4.59 36.79 -25.87
CA VAL A 117 5.08 35.50 -25.34
C VAL A 117 4.02 34.39 -25.47
N ALA A 118 2.75 34.70 -25.20
CA ALA A 118 1.66 33.72 -25.24
C ALA A 118 1.25 33.32 -26.67
N ALA A 119 1.44 34.21 -27.65
CA ALA A 119 1.10 34.00 -29.06
C ALA A 119 2.13 33.15 -29.83
N HIS A 120 3.29 32.87 -29.24
CA HIS A 120 4.38 32.19 -29.93
C HIS A 120 4.27 30.66 -29.86
N ASP A 121 4.56 29.96 -30.97
CA ASP A 121 4.51 28.49 -31.07
C ASP A 121 5.47 27.76 -30.13
N SER A 122 6.45 28.48 -29.58
CA SER A 122 7.48 27.98 -28.66
C SER A 122 7.15 28.21 -27.19
N LEU A 123 5.91 28.56 -26.84
CA LEU A 123 5.48 28.73 -25.44
C LEU A 123 5.77 27.48 -24.58
N GLN A 124 5.64 26.27 -25.14
CA GLN A 124 6.01 25.05 -24.43
C GLN A 124 7.52 25.00 -24.10
N GLU A 125 8.38 25.49 -24.99
CA GLU A 125 9.82 25.57 -24.74
C GLU A 125 10.13 26.62 -23.66
N VAL A 126 9.43 27.77 -23.69
CA VAL A 126 9.57 28.82 -22.66
C VAL A 126 9.08 28.32 -21.31
N LEU A 127 7.96 27.60 -21.26
CA LEU A 127 7.43 26.97 -20.04
C LEU A 127 8.37 25.86 -19.52
N ALA A 128 8.94 25.05 -20.39
CA ALA A 128 9.93 24.04 -20.00
C ALA A 128 11.25 24.68 -19.49
N GLY A 129 11.69 25.76 -20.12
CA GLY A 129 12.85 26.55 -19.70
C GLY A 129 12.64 27.22 -18.35
N THR A 130 11.49 27.86 -18.16
CA THR A 130 11.11 28.51 -16.89
C THR A 130 10.85 27.50 -15.77
N ALA A 131 10.29 26.33 -16.06
CA ALA A 131 10.18 25.21 -15.12
C ALA A 131 11.57 24.70 -14.68
N SER A 132 12.52 24.57 -15.62
CA SER A 132 13.90 24.19 -15.32
C SER A 132 14.62 25.28 -14.49
N ALA A 133 14.36 26.54 -14.78
CA ALA A 133 14.86 27.69 -14.00
C ALA A 133 14.28 27.70 -12.58
N LEU A 134 12.97 27.42 -12.42
CA LEU A 134 12.32 27.29 -11.11
C LEU A 134 13.02 26.23 -10.26
N GLN A 135 13.29 25.06 -10.85
CA GLN A 135 13.99 23.97 -10.18
C GLN A 135 15.42 24.35 -9.75
N ALA A 136 16.13 25.12 -10.57
CA ALA A 136 17.47 25.60 -10.25
C ALA A 136 17.46 26.70 -9.16
N LEU A 137 16.49 27.61 -9.20
CA LEU A 137 16.37 28.74 -8.25
C LEU A 137 15.95 28.29 -6.86
N VAL A 138 15.21 27.18 -6.73
CA VAL A 138 14.84 26.60 -5.43
C VAL A 138 16.07 26.09 -4.64
N GLN A 139 17.20 25.85 -5.31
CA GLN A 139 18.46 25.51 -4.66
C GLN A 139 19.18 26.71 -4.03
N THR A 140 18.74 27.94 -4.33
CA THR A 140 19.32 29.17 -3.78
C THR A 140 18.37 29.90 -2.84
N PRO A 141 18.89 30.59 -1.81
CA PRO A 141 18.06 31.34 -0.88
C PRO A 141 17.61 32.68 -1.48
N GLY A 142 16.33 32.78 -1.88
CA GLY A 142 15.70 34.05 -2.22
C GLY A 142 14.23 33.94 -2.70
N GLU A 143 13.57 35.08 -2.89
CA GLU A 143 12.15 35.22 -3.27
C GLU A 143 11.89 34.95 -4.77
N GLU A 144 12.94 34.68 -5.55
CA GLU A 144 12.90 34.69 -7.01
C GLU A 144 12.09 33.53 -7.59
N ALA A 145 12.05 32.37 -6.92
CA ALA A 145 11.24 31.23 -7.32
C ALA A 145 9.73 31.54 -7.24
N VAL A 146 9.31 32.37 -6.28
CA VAL A 146 7.93 32.78 -6.09
C VAL A 146 7.50 33.72 -7.22
N TRP A 147 8.35 34.68 -7.59
CA TRP A 147 8.13 35.58 -8.71
C TRP A 147 8.08 34.87 -10.06
N LEU A 148 8.97 33.90 -10.29
CA LEU A 148 8.98 33.11 -11.52
C LEU A 148 7.71 32.26 -11.64
N LEU A 149 7.25 31.64 -10.55
CA LEU A 149 5.99 30.91 -10.51
C LEU A 149 4.78 31.80 -10.78
N ALA A 150 4.74 32.99 -10.19
CA ALA A 150 3.69 33.99 -10.43
C ALA A 150 3.65 34.42 -11.91
N CYS A 151 4.81 34.63 -12.54
CA CYS A 151 4.89 34.95 -13.96
C CYS A 151 4.38 33.80 -14.85
N ILE A 152 4.74 32.55 -14.53
CA ILE A 152 4.25 31.37 -15.26
C ILE A 152 2.71 31.28 -15.19
N LEU A 153 2.15 31.47 -14.00
CA LEU A 153 0.70 31.43 -13.79
C LEU A 153 -0.02 32.58 -14.52
N GLN A 154 0.59 33.77 -14.59
CA GLN A 154 0.03 34.93 -15.28
C GLN A 154 0.10 34.80 -16.82
N MET A 155 1.13 34.14 -17.37
CA MET A 155 1.19 33.84 -18.81
C MET A 155 0.12 32.83 -19.23
N LEU A 156 -0.17 31.85 -18.37
CA LEU A 156 -1.22 30.86 -18.63
C LEU A 156 -2.63 31.48 -18.58
N ASP A 157 -2.85 32.54 -17.80
CA ASP A 157 -4.12 33.27 -17.70
C ASP A 157 -4.52 33.96 -19.02
N ARG A 158 -3.57 34.54 -19.75
CA ARG A 158 -3.85 35.39 -20.92
C ARG A 158 -4.06 34.64 -22.23
N ARG A 159 -3.86 33.32 -22.27
CA ARG A 159 -4.06 32.48 -23.46
C ARG A 159 -5.54 32.09 -23.66
N ARG A 160 -6.45 33.04 -23.48
CA ARG A 160 -7.90 32.87 -23.66
C ARG A 160 -8.17 32.63 -25.15
N PRO A 161 -8.62 31.43 -25.58
CA PRO A 161 -9.07 31.28 -26.95
C PRO A 161 -10.33 32.13 -27.14
N ALA A 162 -10.38 32.94 -28.19
CA ALA A 162 -11.51 33.83 -28.48
C ALA A 162 -12.78 33.09 -28.96
N THR A 163 -12.81 31.76 -28.91
CA THR A 163 -13.91 30.95 -29.43
C THR A 163 -14.81 30.46 -28.29
N SER A 164 -16.06 30.90 -28.31
CA SER A 164 -17.11 30.59 -27.33
C SER A 164 -17.74 29.20 -27.48
N ASP A 165 -17.08 28.25 -28.17
CA ASP A 165 -17.68 26.97 -28.52
C ASP A 165 -17.22 25.83 -27.57
N PRO A 166 -18.11 25.29 -26.71
CA PRO A 166 -17.75 24.31 -25.69
C PRO A 166 -17.32 22.94 -26.24
N LEU A 167 -17.54 22.63 -27.52
CA LEU A 167 -17.17 21.33 -28.12
C LEU A 167 -15.72 21.27 -28.63
N THR A 168 -15.08 22.40 -28.93
CA THR A 168 -13.63 22.47 -29.26
C THR A 168 -12.74 22.43 -28.01
N MET A 169 -13.29 22.70 -26.83
CA MET A 169 -12.60 22.65 -25.53
C MET A 169 -12.11 21.24 -25.13
N ALA A 170 -12.80 20.17 -25.52
CA ALA A 170 -12.42 18.80 -25.17
C ALA A 170 -11.13 18.33 -25.88
N GLY A 171 -10.90 18.78 -27.11
CA GLY A 171 -9.65 18.53 -27.86
C GLY A 171 -8.50 19.45 -27.47
N ALA A 172 -8.79 20.69 -27.06
CA ALA A 172 -7.79 21.62 -26.52
C ALA A 172 -7.31 21.23 -25.09
N SER A 173 -8.12 20.48 -24.34
CA SER A 173 -7.83 20.04 -22.96
C SER A 173 -6.56 19.19 -22.86
N THR A 174 -6.32 18.25 -23.78
CA THR A 174 -5.15 17.35 -23.73
C THR A 174 -3.83 18.05 -24.07
N ALA A 175 -3.82 18.94 -25.06
CA ALA A 175 -2.64 19.75 -25.40
C ALA A 175 -2.31 20.80 -24.31
N THR A 176 -3.35 21.37 -23.68
CA THR A 176 -3.20 22.30 -22.55
C THR A 176 -2.70 21.55 -21.31
N LEU A 177 -3.25 20.37 -21.00
CA LEU A 177 -2.78 19.50 -19.92
C LEU A 177 -1.33 19.02 -20.14
N HIS A 178 -0.95 18.61 -21.36
CA HIS A 178 0.44 18.27 -21.70
C HIS A 178 1.40 19.46 -21.56
N GLY A 179 0.95 20.68 -21.85
CA GLY A 179 1.72 21.90 -21.61
C GLY A 179 1.87 22.25 -20.12
N MET A 180 1.03 21.71 -19.24
CA MET A 180 1.00 21.99 -17.80
C MET A 180 1.66 20.90 -16.93
N THR A 181 1.91 19.70 -17.48
CA THR A 181 2.70 18.65 -16.82
C THR A 181 4.07 19.11 -16.30
N PRO A 182 4.83 19.98 -17.00
CA PRO A 182 6.08 20.54 -16.48
C PRO A 182 5.91 21.38 -15.22
N LEU A 183 4.77 22.06 -15.05
CA LEU A 183 4.47 22.86 -13.85
C LEU A 183 4.27 21.96 -12.62
N TYR A 184 3.53 20.86 -12.78
CA TYR A 184 3.37 19.84 -11.75
C TYR A 184 4.72 19.20 -11.38
N GLY A 185 5.53 18.81 -12.37
CA GLY A 185 6.86 18.25 -12.14
C GLY A 185 7.82 19.24 -11.47
N ALA A 186 7.78 20.51 -11.85
CA ALA A 186 8.62 21.56 -11.28
C ALA A 186 8.22 21.91 -9.84
N THR A 187 6.92 21.98 -9.55
CA THR A 187 6.42 22.24 -8.19
C THR A 187 6.67 21.05 -7.26
N ARG A 188 6.54 19.81 -7.76
CA ARG A 188 6.98 18.60 -7.06
C ARG A 188 8.47 18.60 -6.76
N GLY A 189 9.30 18.87 -7.76
CA GLY A 189 10.76 18.97 -7.58
C GLY A 189 11.16 20.11 -6.63
N ALA A 190 10.48 21.25 -6.71
CA ALA A 190 10.70 22.40 -5.85
C ALA A 190 10.38 22.09 -4.38
N ALA A 191 9.21 21.51 -4.11
CA ALA A 191 8.82 21.09 -2.77
C ALA A 191 9.81 20.07 -2.18
N ALA A 192 10.14 19.02 -2.94
CA ALA A 192 11.08 17.99 -2.52
C ALA A 192 12.48 18.55 -2.22
N THR A 193 12.94 19.52 -3.03
CA THR A 193 14.25 20.16 -2.87
C THR A 193 14.26 21.10 -1.67
N ALA A 194 13.25 21.96 -1.52
CA ALA A 194 13.14 22.89 -0.39
C ALA A 194 13.16 22.15 0.96
N ILE A 195 12.50 20.99 1.03
CA ILE A 195 12.51 20.10 2.20
C ILE A 195 13.89 19.48 2.44
N SER A 196 14.62 19.13 1.37
CA SER A 196 15.90 18.43 1.48
C SER A 196 17.10 19.35 1.78
N THR A 197 17.01 20.64 1.45
CA THR A 197 18.17 21.55 1.48
C THR A 197 18.05 22.71 2.46
N SER A 198 16.86 22.98 3.00
CA SER A 198 16.63 24.14 3.88
C SER A 198 16.38 23.72 5.32
N PRO A 199 16.79 24.52 6.33
CA PRO A 199 16.40 24.28 7.71
C PRO A 199 14.87 24.33 7.86
N PRO A 200 14.26 23.59 8.80
CA PRO A 200 12.82 23.31 8.84
C PRO A 200 11.92 24.56 8.78
N HIS A 201 12.28 25.61 9.52
CA HIS A 201 11.54 26.88 9.52
C HIS A 201 11.60 27.62 8.17
N ALA A 202 12.75 27.56 7.47
CA ALA A 202 12.90 28.17 6.15
C ALA A 202 12.18 27.34 5.07
N ALA A 203 12.21 26.01 5.16
CA ALA A 203 11.44 25.13 4.29
C ALA A 203 9.93 25.39 4.46
N SER A 204 9.45 25.50 5.70
CA SER A 204 8.06 25.79 6.03
C SER A 204 7.59 27.13 5.47
N HIS A 205 8.36 28.20 5.69
CA HIS A 205 8.03 29.52 5.16
C HIS A 205 7.94 29.53 3.63
N ARG A 206 8.88 28.86 2.94
CA ARG A 206 8.91 28.77 1.48
C ARG A 206 7.75 27.95 0.91
N LEU A 207 7.43 26.82 1.54
CA LEU A 207 6.29 26.00 1.15
C LEU A 207 4.96 26.75 1.35
N SER A 208 4.84 27.54 2.42
CA SER A 208 3.68 28.41 2.65
C SER A 208 3.52 29.44 1.55
N GLN A 209 4.60 30.14 1.18
CA GLN A 209 4.56 31.14 0.09
C GLN A 209 4.19 30.50 -1.26
N LEU A 210 4.73 29.32 -1.58
CA LEU A 210 4.39 28.59 -2.80
C LEU A 210 2.93 28.11 -2.79
N ALA A 211 2.43 27.67 -1.63
CA ALA A 211 1.05 27.26 -1.45
C ALA A 211 0.08 28.46 -1.56
N ASP A 212 0.43 29.62 -1.01
CA ASP A 212 -0.37 30.85 -1.11
C ASP A 212 -0.48 31.32 -2.57
N VAL A 213 0.60 31.22 -3.34
CA VAL A 213 0.58 31.51 -4.78
C VAL A 213 -0.31 30.52 -5.54
N ALA A 214 -0.20 29.21 -5.26
CA ALA A 214 -1.05 28.20 -5.89
C ALA A 214 -2.54 28.38 -5.51
N ALA A 215 -2.83 28.68 -4.25
CA ALA A 215 -4.18 28.94 -3.73
C ALA A 215 -4.78 30.22 -4.32
N SER A 216 -3.99 31.28 -4.48
CA SER A 216 -4.43 32.52 -5.12
C SER A 216 -4.79 32.32 -6.60
N ALA A 217 -4.11 31.39 -7.29
CA ALA A 217 -4.43 31.00 -8.67
C ALA A 217 -5.70 30.15 -8.75
N LEU A 218 -5.93 29.25 -7.79
CA LEU A 218 -7.15 28.45 -7.63
C LEU A 218 -8.40 29.31 -7.37
N ALA A 219 -8.24 30.49 -6.76
CA ALA A 219 -9.34 31.40 -6.44
C ALA A 219 -9.80 32.26 -7.64
N ARG A 220 -9.11 32.23 -8.78
CA ARG A 220 -9.46 33.06 -9.94
C ARG A 220 -10.55 32.42 -10.81
N ASP A 221 -11.35 33.27 -11.47
CA ASP A 221 -12.51 32.82 -12.26
C ASP A 221 -12.15 31.98 -13.49
N SER A 222 -10.91 32.07 -13.97
CA SER A 222 -10.42 31.32 -15.14
C SER A 222 -10.26 29.82 -14.83
N LEU A 223 -10.89 28.98 -15.65
CA LEU A 223 -10.80 27.50 -15.55
C LEU A 223 -9.35 27.01 -15.76
N GLN A 224 -8.58 27.67 -16.62
CA GLN A 224 -7.18 27.32 -16.89
C GLN A 224 -6.27 27.65 -15.70
N LEU A 225 -6.52 28.77 -15.01
CA LEU A 225 -5.82 29.11 -13.75
C LEU A 225 -6.19 28.18 -12.61
N ARG A 226 -7.46 27.77 -12.52
CA ARG A 226 -7.89 26.74 -11.57
C ARG A 226 -7.19 25.42 -11.82
N ALA A 227 -7.06 25.00 -13.08
CA ALA A 227 -6.30 23.81 -13.45
C ALA A 227 -4.79 23.96 -13.17
N ALA A 228 -4.21 25.13 -13.44
CA ALA A 228 -2.79 25.42 -13.17
C ALA A 228 -2.48 25.43 -11.67
N GLY A 229 -3.33 26.09 -10.89
CA GLY A 229 -3.25 26.14 -9.44
C GLY A 229 -3.48 24.76 -8.83
N ALA A 230 -4.40 23.96 -9.36
CA ALA A 230 -4.61 22.57 -8.93
C ALA A 230 -3.41 21.68 -9.25
N LEU A 231 -2.79 21.80 -10.42
CA LEU A 231 -1.59 21.04 -10.80
C LEU A 231 -0.35 21.49 -10.01
N ALA A 232 -0.19 22.79 -9.76
CA ALA A 232 0.86 23.32 -8.91
C ALA A 232 0.69 22.88 -7.46
N ALA A 233 -0.53 22.93 -6.92
CA ALA A 233 -0.84 22.43 -5.58
C ALA A 233 -0.65 20.91 -5.50
N GLY A 234 -1.09 20.15 -6.51
CA GLY A 234 -0.87 18.70 -6.58
C GLY A 234 0.60 18.32 -6.62
N GLY A 235 1.40 19.02 -7.44
CA GLY A 235 2.84 18.82 -7.51
C GLY A 235 3.52 19.16 -6.19
N LEU A 236 3.20 20.32 -5.59
CA LEU A 236 3.69 20.69 -4.25
C LEU A 236 3.36 19.62 -3.21
N LEU A 237 2.11 19.17 -3.14
CA LEU A 237 1.64 18.18 -2.17
C LEU A 237 2.32 16.82 -2.37
N GLU A 238 2.53 16.39 -3.61
CA GLU A 238 3.21 15.14 -3.91
C GLU A 238 4.72 15.23 -3.64
N GLY A 239 5.35 16.36 -3.95
CA GLY A 239 6.76 16.60 -3.61
C GLY A 239 6.99 16.70 -2.11
N ILE A 240 6.01 17.24 -1.37
CA ILE A 240 5.94 17.16 0.08
C ILE A 240 5.80 15.69 0.48
N ALA A 241 4.80 14.94 -0.01
CA ALA A 241 4.56 13.55 0.37
C ALA A 241 5.77 12.63 0.10
N ASP A 242 6.37 12.72 -1.09
CA ASP A 242 7.55 11.96 -1.53
C ASP A 242 8.75 12.10 -0.60
N LYS A 243 8.93 13.27 0.02
CA LYS A 243 10.05 13.57 0.91
C LYS A 243 9.67 13.66 2.38
N ALA A 244 8.40 13.86 2.68
CA ALA A 244 7.88 13.89 4.03
C ALA A 244 7.95 12.49 4.65
N ALA A 245 7.88 11.40 3.88
CA ALA A 245 8.19 10.04 4.36
C ALA A 245 9.54 9.94 5.13
N CYS A 246 10.49 10.86 4.90
CA CYS A 246 11.74 10.97 5.66
C CYS A 246 11.71 12.01 6.82
N ILE A 247 10.74 12.94 6.86
CA ILE A 247 10.76 14.17 7.70
C ILE A 247 9.45 14.42 8.49
N TRP A 248 8.47 13.51 8.55
CA TRP A 248 7.28 13.66 9.42
C TRP A 248 7.57 13.65 10.96
N ARG A 249 8.71 14.17 11.42
CA ARG A 249 9.03 14.42 12.83
C ARG A 249 8.64 15.82 13.34
N ASP A 250 8.22 16.75 12.47
CA ASP A 250 8.02 18.17 12.85
C ASP A 250 6.55 18.66 12.92
N ALA A 251 6.27 19.48 13.94
CA ALA A 251 4.97 20.07 14.30
C ALA A 251 4.30 20.95 13.20
N ALA A 252 5.06 21.36 12.18
CA ALA A 252 4.58 22.24 11.11
C ALA A 252 3.59 21.53 10.15
N ALA A 253 3.80 20.24 9.85
CA ALA A 253 2.91 19.47 8.99
C ALA A 253 1.55 19.22 9.66
N LEU A 254 1.55 18.97 10.98
CA LEU A 254 0.35 18.86 11.79
C LEU A 254 -0.43 20.19 11.82
N SER A 255 0.29 21.31 11.91
CA SER A 255 -0.31 22.66 11.92
C SER A 255 -0.98 23.00 10.58
N TYR A 256 -0.38 22.59 9.45
CA TYR A 256 -0.99 22.74 8.12
C TYR A 256 -2.25 21.87 7.95
N MET A 257 -2.19 20.61 8.40
CA MET A 257 -3.34 19.69 8.41
C MET A 257 -4.50 20.21 9.29
N GLN A 258 -4.19 20.89 10.38
CA GLN A 258 -5.19 21.55 11.24
C GLN A 258 -5.78 22.82 10.61
N ALA A 259 -5.10 23.44 9.64
CA ALA A 259 -5.59 24.61 8.92
C ALA A 259 -6.47 24.27 7.71
N LEU A 260 -6.28 23.08 7.12
CA LEU A 260 -7.04 22.57 5.96
C LEU A 260 -8.58 22.55 6.12
N PRO A 261 -9.17 22.25 7.29
CA PRO A 261 -10.62 22.24 7.51
C PRO A 261 -11.32 23.59 7.26
N ARG A 262 -10.56 24.69 7.11
CA ARG A 262 -11.10 26.03 6.80
C ARG A 262 -11.35 26.24 5.31
N ALA A 263 -10.83 25.38 4.43
CA ALA A 263 -11.12 25.40 3.00
C ALA A 263 -12.37 24.55 2.68
N LYS A 264 -13.05 24.82 1.55
CA LYS A 264 -14.19 23.98 1.11
C LYS A 264 -13.75 22.52 1.01
N PRO A 265 -14.53 21.56 1.56
CA PRO A 265 -14.13 20.16 1.58
C PRO A 265 -14.07 19.60 0.16
N GLN A 266 -12.89 19.10 -0.23
CA GLN A 266 -12.61 18.53 -1.54
C GLN A 266 -12.10 17.09 -1.42
N VAL A 267 -12.40 16.26 -2.43
CA VAL A 267 -11.97 14.85 -2.53
C VAL A 267 -10.45 14.73 -2.60
N ALA A 268 -9.76 15.64 -3.30
CA ALA A 268 -8.30 15.62 -3.41
C ALA A 268 -7.60 15.86 -2.05
N ALA A 269 -8.12 16.81 -1.27
CA ALA A 269 -7.64 17.04 0.10
C ALA A 269 -7.87 15.81 0.98
N PHE A 270 -9.04 15.17 0.86
CA PHE A 270 -9.35 13.93 1.57
C PHE A 270 -8.43 12.76 1.18
N GLN A 271 -8.20 12.56 -0.12
CA GLN A 271 -7.25 11.57 -0.64
C GLN A 271 -5.85 11.80 -0.11
N CYS A 272 -5.38 13.05 -0.09
CA CYS A 272 -4.07 13.41 0.43
C CYS A 272 -3.96 13.15 1.94
N MET A 273 -4.94 13.59 2.73
CA MET A 273 -4.96 13.35 4.18
C MET A 273 -5.04 11.86 4.51
N LEU A 274 -5.81 11.09 3.74
CA LEU A 274 -5.92 9.65 3.87
C LEU A 274 -4.62 8.95 3.47
N GLY A 275 -4.01 9.30 2.34
CA GLY A 275 -2.70 8.80 1.92
C GLY A 275 -1.63 9.07 2.96
N CYS A 276 -1.58 10.28 3.52
CA CYS A 276 -0.68 10.62 4.62
C CYS A 276 -0.96 9.77 5.86
N LEU A 277 -2.22 9.58 6.27
CA LEU A 277 -2.54 8.69 7.39
C LEU A 277 -2.02 7.26 7.15
N LEU A 278 -2.10 6.75 5.93
CA LEU A 278 -1.63 5.40 5.60
C LEU A 278 -0.11 5.30 5.56
N ASP A 279 0.56 6.18 4.80
CA ASP A 279 2.02 6.20 4.67
C ASP A 279 2.74 6.40 6.00
N SER A 280 2.07 7.08 6.93
CA SER A 280 2.68 7.47 8.20
C SER A 280 2.28 6.53 9.34
N ALA A 281 0.99 6.16 9.46
CA ALA A 281 0.50 5.42 10.62
C ALA A 281 0.34 3.90 10.40
N LEU A 282 0.25 3.45 9.15
CA LEU A 282 -0.05 2.06 8.83
C LEU A 282 0.90 1.45 7.80
N SER A 283 1.86 2.23 7.29
CA SER A 283 2.85 1.77 6.34
C SER A 283 3.84 0.83 7.01
N LEU A 284 3.75 -0.44 6.64
CA LEU A 284 4.77 -1.44 6.94
C LEU A 284 5.96 -1.33 5.97
N GLN A 285 6.02 -0.32 5.10
CA GLN A 285 7.06 -0.16 4.07
C GLN A 285 8.49 -0.10 4.62
N PRO A 286 8.77 0.54 5.77
CA PRO A 286 10.08 0.44 6.39
C PRO A 286 10.44 -0.99 6.80
N LEU A 287 9.43 -1.79 7.19
CA LEU A 287 9.65 -3.20 7.51
C LEU A 287 9.85 -4.04 6.24
N PHE A 288 9.14 -3.74 5.15
CA PHE A 288 9.37 -4.38 3.85
C PHE A 288 10.79 -4.10 3.33
N THR A 289 11.22 -2.84 3.34
CA THR A 289 12.56 -2.45 2.91
C THR A 289 13.65 -3.06 3.79
N ALA A 290 13.42 -3.15 5.10
CA ALA A 290 14.37 -3.81 5.99
C ALA A 290 14.41 -5.34 5.78
N ALA A 291 13.26 -5.97 5.50
CA ALA A 291 13.17 -7.41 5.23
C ALA A 291 13.82 -7.77 3.89
N GLU A 292 13.56 -6.99 2.84
CA GLU A 292 14.22 -7.09 1.53
C GLU A 292 15.73 -6.87 1.62
N ALA A 293 16.18 -5.99 2.53
CA ALA A 293 17.59 -5.75 2.80
C ALA A 293 18.26 -6.82 3.68
N HIS A 294 17.53 -7.87 4.11
CA HIS A 294 18.01 -8.88 5.05
C HIS A 294 18.62 -8.28 6.33
N ALA A 295 18.03 -7.19 6.84
CA ALA A 295 18.54 -6.52 8.03
C ALA A 295 18.57 -7.47 9.24
N ALA A 296 19.56 -7.29 10.12
CA ALA A 296 19.67 -8.08 11.34
C ALA A 296 18.38 -7.90 12.20
N PRO A 297 17.89 -8.95 12.87
CA PRO A 297 16.59 -8.89 13.53
C PRO A 297 16.48 -7.80 14.63
N GLY A 298 17.59 -7.48 15.30
CA GLY A 298 17.65 -6.38 16.26
C GLY A 298 17.50 -4.99 15.62
N ALA A 299 17.95 -4.80 14.39
CA ALA A 299 17.77 -3.54 13.65
C ALA A 299 16.31 -3.36 13.20
N ALA A 300 15.66 -4.45 12.79
CA ALA A 300 14.24 -4.46 12.46
C ALA A 300 13.36 -4.15 13.67
N SER A 301 13.65 -4.76 14.82
CA SER A 301 12.95 -4.47 16.09
C SER A 301 13.16 -3.01 16.54
N ALA A 302 14.38 -2.47 16.44
CA ALA A 302 14.65 -1.06 16.74
C ALA A 302 13.91 -0.11 15.80
N GLN A 303 13.77 -0.46 14.51
CA GLN A 303 12.96 0.31 13.55
C GLN A 303 11.46 0.22 13.87
N LEU A 304 10.95 -0.95 14.28
CA LEU A 304 9.57 -1.13 14.74
C LEU A 304 9.27 -0.26 15.97
N HIS A 305 10.17 -0.26 16.96
CA HIS A 305 10.05 0.61 18.13
C HIS A 305 10.13 2.08 17.74
N ALA A 306 11.07 2.48 16.87
CA ALA A 306 11.16 3.86 16.39
C ALA A 306 9.93 4.31 15.58
N LEU A 307 9.25 3.39 14.89
CA LEU A 307 7.97 3.62 14.21
C LEU A 307 6.83 3.75 15.20
N ALA A 308 6.72 2.83 16.17
CA ALA A 308 5.69 2.84 17.20
C ALA A 308 5.79 4.10 18.09
N ASP A 309 7.01 4.54 18.41
CA ASP A 309 7.30 5.72 19.21
C ASP A 309 7.34 7.02 18.38
N SER A 310 7.20 6.92 17.05
CA SER A 310 7.24 8.10 16.20
C SER A 310 6.09 9.06 16.53
N SER A 311 6.39 10.37 16.51
CA SER A 311 5.38 11.44 16.61
C SER A 311 4.21 11.27 15.61
N VAL A 312 4.46 10.53 14.54
CA VAL A 312 3.49 10.13 13.52
C VAL A 312 2.45 9.14 14.05
N MET A 313 2.88 8.06 14.72
CA MET A 313 1.93 7.12 15.36
C MET A 313 1.10 7.82 16.43
N GLN A 314 1.71 8.77 17.15
CA GLN A 314 1.01 9.63 18.11
C GLN A 314 0.05 10.63 17.44
N ALA A 315 0.36 11.07 16.22
CA ALA A 315 -0.48 11.96 15.42
C ALA A 315 -1.62 11.22 14.68
N ALA A 316 -1.50 9.90 14.48
CA ALA A 316 -2.46 9.11 13.72
C ALA A 316 -3.92 9.24 14.20
N PRO A 317 -4.24 9.25 15.51
CA PRO A 317 -5.61 9.50 15.97
C PRO A 317 -6.12 10.89 15.59
N THR A 318 -5.24 11.91 15.63
CA THR A 318 -5.57 13.28 15.24
C THR A 318 -5.83 13.37 13.75
N LEU A 319 -5.00 12.72 12.93
CA LEU A 319 -5.16 12.63 11.48
C LEU A 319 -6.45 11.88 11.11
N ALA A 320 -6.73 10.75 11.74
CA ALA A 320 -7.96 9.99 11.54
C ALA A 320 -9.20 10.83 11.91
N ARG A 321 -9.13 11.61 13.00
CA ARG A 321 -10.19 12.55 13.39
C ARG A 321 -10.40 13.63 12.33
N LEU A 322 -9.33 14.26 11.84
CA LEU A 322 -9.40 15.30 10.80
C LEU A 322 -9.97 14.75 9.48
N VAL A 323 -9.54 13.55 9.06
CA VAL A 323 -10.10 12.84 7.89
C VAL A 323 -11.60 12.59 8.08
N GLY A 324 -12.01 12.13 9.26
CA GLY A 324 -13.42 11.90 9.59
C GLY A 324 -14.26 13.18 9.63
N GLU A 325 -13.74 14.26 10.21
CA GLU A 325 -14.39 15.58 10.23
C GLU A 325 -14.55 16.13 8.81
N HIS A 326 -13.51 16.02 7.99
CA HIS A 326 -13.54 16.46 6.60
C HIS A 326 -14.50 15.65 5.74
N TYR A 327 -14.56 14.33 5.93
CA TYR A 327 -15.55 13.46 5.28
C TYR A 327 -16.99 13.85 5.65
N ARG A 328 -17.26 14.08 6.94
CA ARG A 328 -18.59 14.51 7.41
C ARG A 328 -18.99 15.89 6.88
N ALA A 329 -18.02 16.77 6.66
CA ALA A 329 -18.26 18.09 6.09
C ALA A 329 -18.54 18.06 4.56
N MET A 330 -18.25 16.95 3.87
CA MET A 330 -18.52 16.84 2.43
C MET A 330 -20.03 16.74 2.13
N PRO A 331 -20.49 17.31 1.00
CA PRO A 331 -21.82 17.04 0.47
C PRO A 331 -22.03 15.53 0.23
N ILE A 332 -23.25 15.02 0.43
CA ILE A 332 -23.60 13.60 0.29
C ILE A 332 -23.17 13.03 -1.08
N ALA A 333 -23.33 13.80 -2.16
CA ALA A 333 -22.90 13.39 -3.50
C ALA A 333 -21.38 13.13 -3.58
N VAL A 334 -20.57 13.91 -2.85
CA VAL A 334 -19.10 13.80 -2.81
C VAL A 334 -18.65 12.72 -1.82
N GLN A 335 -19.46 12.45 -0.78
CA GLN A 335 -19.19 11.37 0.17
C GLN A 335 -19.20 9.98 -0.49
N GLN A 336 -19.96 9.78 -1.57
CA GLN A 336 -19.94 8.52 -2.34
C GLN A 336 -18.59 8.33 -3.06
N ASP A 337 -18.06 9.37 -3.70
CA ASP A 337 -16.72 9.32 -4.30
C ASP A 337 -15.64 9.10 -3.23
N ALA A 338 -15.76 9.77 -2.08
CA ALA A 338 -14.87 9.57 -0.95
C ALA A 338 -14.98 8.15 -0.34
N GLN A 339 -16.15 7.50 -0.40
CA GLN A 339 -16.31 6.08 0.00
C GLN A 339 -15.61 5.14 -0.97
N LEU A 340 -15.68 5.38 -2.28
CA LEU A 340 -14.94 4.59 -3.27
C LEU A 340 -13.43 4.71 -3.04
N VAL A 341 -12.97 5.93 -2.75
CA VAL A 341 -11.59 6.21 -2.36
C VAL A 341 -11.21 5.44 -1.09
N LEU A 342 -12.00 5.55 -0.02
CA LEU A 342 -11.79 4.80 1.23
C LEU A 342 -11.76 3.29 1.00
N ALA A 343 -12.65 2.76 0.15
CA ALA A 343 -12.72 1.34 -0.16
C ALA A 343 -11.49 0.85 -0.95
N ALA A 344 -11.04 1.63 -1.95
CA ALA A 344 -9.82 1.33 -2.70
C ALA A 344 -8.58 1.34 -1.79
N PHE A 345 -8.52 2.32 -0.87
CA PHE A 345 -7.45 2.40 0.12
C PHE A 345 -7.49 1.26 1.13
N ALA A 346 -8.66 0.93 1.66
CA ALA A 346 -8.90 -0.24 2.50
C ALA A 346 -8.39 -1.54 1.86
N GLN A 347 -8.67 -1.72 0.56
CA GLN A 347 -8.21 -2.88 -0.20
C GLN A 347 -6.69 -2.88 -0.43
N ALA A 348 -6.06 -1.72 -0.66
CA ALA A 348 -4.60 -1.63 -0.75
C ALA A 348 -3.95 -2.05 0.57
N LEU A 349 -4.43 -1.51 1.68
CA LEU A 349 -3.91 -1.81 3.02
C LEU A 349 -4.08 -3.28 3.41
N ALA A 350 -5.24 -3.86 3.09
CA ALA A 350 -5.50 -5.28 3.28
C ALA A 350 -4.50 -6.17 2.49
N ARG A 351 -4.18 -5.78 1.25
CA ARG A 351 -3.18 -6.47 0.43
C ARG A 351 -1.79 -6.37 1.04
N ASP A 352 -1.39 -5.18 1.50
CA ASP A 352 -0.07 -4.96 2.09
C ASP A 352 0.11 -5.75 3.39
N TYR A 353 -0.90 -5.76 4.28
CA TYR A 353 -0.88 -6.62 5.47
C TYR A 353 -0.78 -8.10 5.13
N SER A 354 -1.54 -8.57 4.13
CA SER A 354 -1.49 -9.97 3.71
C SER A 354 -0.13 -10.34 3.10
N ALA A 355 0.45 -9.45 2.30
CA ALA A 355 1.78 -9.62 1.74
C ALA A 355 2.85 -9.71 2.84
N TYR A 356 2.76 -8.85 3.85
CA TYR A 356 3.70 -8.89 4.99
C TYR A 356 3.67 -10.24 5.70
N ILE A 357 2.48 -10.75 6.06
CA ILE A 357 2.36 -12.06 6.72
C ILE A 357 3.03 -13.16 5.89
N SER A 358 2.89 -13.08 4.57
CA SER A 358 3.41 -14.10 3.65
C SER A 358 4.92 -13.99 3.41
N CYS A 359 5.49 -12.78 3.57
CA CYS A 359 6.87 -12.47 3.25
C CYS A 359 7.77 -12.23 4.47
N THR A 360 7.22 -12.20 5.69
CA THR A 360 8.02 -11.95 6.90
C THR A 360 8.89 -13.17 7.22
N PRO A 361 10.23 -13.01 7.29
CA PRO A 361 11.11 -14.10 7.66
C PRO A 361 10.79 -14.59 9.08
N PRO A 362 10.68 -15.90 9.33
CA PRO A 362 10.39 -16.43 10.67
C PRO A 362 11.44 -16.01 11.71
N GLU A 363 12.70 -15.82 11.29
CA GLU A 363 13.80 -15.35 12.13
C GLU A 363 13.56 -13.95 12.72
N TRP A 364 12.83 -13.09 12.00
CA TRP A 364 12.49 -11.76 12.47
C TRP A 364 11.43 -11.80 13.56
N LEU A 365 10.42 -12.65 13.40
CA LEU A 365 9.39 -12.89 14.40
C LEU A 365 9.98 -13.50 15.67
N GLN A 366 11.01 -14.34 15.53
CA GLN A 366 11.76 -14.89 16.66
C GLN A 366 12.56 -13.84 17.45
N ALA A 367 12.91 -12.70 16.84
CA ALA A 367 13.68 -11.65 17.48
C ALA A 367 12.84 -10.53 18.10
N VAL A 368 11.53 -10.49 17.86
CA VAL A 368 10.63 -9.54 18.52
C VAL A 368 10.75 -9.74 20.02
N ASP A 369 11.09 -8.72 20.81
CA ASP A 369 11.29 -8.91 22.24
C ASP A 369 9.97 -9.29 22.96
N THR A 370 10.09 -9.86 24.16
CA THR A 370 8.90 -10.30 24.93
C THR A 370 8.03 -9.12 25.37
N ASN A 371 8.58 -7.90 25.42
CA ASN A 371 7.86 -6.70 25.81
C ASN A 371 6.97 -6.15 24.69
N ALA A 372 7.45 -6.16 23.44
CA ALA A 372 6.72 -5.84 22.23
C ALA A 372 5.59 -6.84 22.00
N ILE A 373 5.84 -8.14 22.24
CA ILE A 373 4.79 -9.16 22.23
C ILE A 373 3.71 -8.82 23.28
N ARG A 374 4.11 -8.50 24.51
CA ARG A 374 3.17 -8.11 25.58
C ARG A 374 2.36 -6.85 25.22
N GLN A 375 3.00 -5.85 24.63
CA GLN A 375 2.32 -4.65 24.12
C GLN A 375 1.33 -4.99 23.01
N ALA A 376 1.69 -5.88 22.08
CA ALA A 376 0.77 -6.34 21.04
C ALA A 376 -0.44 -7.09 21.62
N CYS A 377 -0.23 -7.96 22.62
CA CYS A 377 -1.31 -8.63 23.36
C CYS A 377 -2.22 -7.61 24.07
N HIS A 378 -1.63 -6.62 24.71
CA HIS A 378 -2.38 -5.55 25.38
C HIS A 378 -3.20 -4.72 24.37
N LEU A 379 -2.59 -4.31 23.25
CA LEU A 379 -3.29 -3.62 22.16
C LEU A 379 -4.43 -4.45 21.59
N LEU A 380 -4.22 -5.75 21.36
CA LEU A 380 -5.28 -6.68 20.93
C LEU A 380 -6.43 -6.71 21.92
N SER A 381 -6.16 -6.76 23.23
CA SER A 381 -7.20 -6.82 24.26
C SER A 381 -7.98 -5.50 24.41
N GLN A 382 -7.37 -4.35 24.12
CA GLN A 382 -7.98 -3.02 24.30
C GLN A 382 -8.62 -2.43 23.04
N GLN A 383 -8.06 -2.73 21.87
CA GLN A 383 -8.44 -2.09 20.60
C GLN A 383 -9.40 -2.94 19.76
N LEU A 384 -9.55 -4.22 20.09
CA LEU A 384 -10.53 -5.08 19.45
C LEU A 384 -11.84 -5.09 20.25
N PRO A 385 -13.00 -5.21 19.58
CA PRO A 385 -14.28 -5.28 20.27
C PRO A 385 -14.25 -6.38 21.32
N CYS A 386 -14.67 -6.06 22.55
CA CYS A 386 -14.63 -7.05 23.62
C CYS A 386 -15.76 -8.08 23.43
N TYR A 387 -15.61 -9.26 24.01
CA TYR A 387 -16.59 -10.36 23.92
C TYR A 387 -18.02 -9.91 24.27
N ALA A 388 -18.17 -9.01 25.24
CA ALA A 388 -19.48 -8.50 25.67
C ALA A 388 -20.20 -7.74 24.53
N ASP A 389 -19.48 -6.91 23.77
CA ASP A 389 -20.03 -6.15 22.64
C ASP A 389 -20.53 -7.07 21.53
N LEU A 390 -19.89 -8.23 21.38
CA LEU A 390 -20.16 -9.21 20.32
C LEU A 390 -21.28 -10.18 20.67
N ALA A 391 -21.33 -10.62 21.92
CA ALA A 391 -22.42 -11.45 22.41
C ALA A 391 -23.76 -10.70 22.41
N THR A 392 -23.76 -9.39 22.64
CA THR A 392 -24.98 -8.55 22.58
C THR A 392 -25.41 -8.20 21.15
N ALA A 393 -24.48 -8.21 20.18
CA ALA A 393 -24.78 -7.97 18.77
C ALA A 393 -25.42 -9.18 18.05
N ALA A 394 -25.59 -10.31 18.75
CA ALA A 394 -26.26 -11.51 18.24
C ALA A 394 -27.78 -11.35 18.04
N ALA A 395 -28.33 -10.13 18.13
CA ALA A 395 -29.67 -9.84 17.63
C ALA A 395 -29.68 -9.99 16.09
N PRO A 396 -30.56 -10.81 15.50
CA PRO A 396 -30.47 -11.26 14.11
C PRO A 396 -30.70 -10.19 13.03
N ALA A 397 -30.87 -8.91 13.39
CA ALA A 397 -31.31 -7.86 12.47
C ALA A 397 -30.17 -7.02 11.86
N ALA A 398 -28.95 -7.01 12.42
CA ALA A 398 -27.83 -6.28 11.83
C ALA A 398 -26.51 -7.00 12.13
N LYS A 399 -25.84 -7.50 11.08
CA LYS A 399 -24.46 -7.97 11.20
C LYS A 399 -23.64 -6.80 11.76
N PRO A 400 -22.96 -6.96 12.90
CA PRO A 400 -22.19 -5.86 13.45
C PRO A 400 -21.11 -5.46 12.45
N ILE A 401 -20.97 -4.15 12.24
CA ILE A 401 -20.22 -3.52 11.13
C ILE A 401 -18.79 -4.09 10.98
N TRP A 402 -18.16 -4.45 12.10
CA TRP A 402 -16.78 -4.97 12.12
C TRP A 402 -16.64 -6.37 11.48
N LEU A 403 -17.68 -7.22 11.51
CA LEU A 403 -17.66 -8.53 10.85
C LEU A 403 -17.66 -8.43 9.32
N ALA A 404 -17.97 -7.24 8.77
CA ALA A 404 -17.96 -6.94 7.34
C ALA A 404 -16.80 -6.03 6.90
N ASP A 405 -16.01 -5.49 7.84
CA ASP A 405 -14.91 -4.57 7.54
C ASP A 405 -13.64 -5.35 7.19
N SER A 406 -13.25 -5.30 5.91
CA SER A 406 -12.06 -6.00 5.38
C SER A 406 -10.74 -5.45 5.94
N VAL A 407 -10.69 -4.18 6.34
CA VAL A 407 -9.48 -3.57 6.92
C VAL A 407 -9.28 -4.05 8.34
N LEU A 408 -10.33 -4.00 9.16
CA LEU A 408 -10.28 -4.52 10.52
C LEU A 408 -9.99 -6.02 10.51
N ALA A 409 -10.62 -6.78 9.61
CA ALA A 409 -10.33 -8.20 9.42
C ALA A 409 -8.85 -8.42 9.05
N SER A 410 -8.29 -7.64 8.14
CA SER A 410 -6.87 -7.77 7.74
C SER A 410 -5.91 -7.41 8.88
N ARG A 411 -6.24 -6.39 9.67
CA ARG A 411 -5.46 -6.01 10.85
C ARG A 411 -5.49 -7.10 11.93
N VAL A 412 -6.66 -7.68 12.20
CA VAL A 412 -6.78 -8.82 13.11
C VAL A 412 -6.00 -10.00 12.58
N HIS A 413 -6.14 -10.34 11.29
CA HIS A 413 -5.40 -11.43 10.66
C HIS A 413 -3.89 -11.27 10.84
N PHE A 414 -3.37 -10.07 10.59
CA PHE A 414 -1.97 -9.72 10.81
C PHE A 414 -1.54 -9.90 12.27
N LEU A 415 -2.30 -9.35 13.22
CA LEU A 415 -1.95 -9.44 14.64
C LEU A 415 -1.98 -10.88 15.16
N LEU A 416 -3.01 -11.67 14.79
CA LEU A 416 -3.08 -13.08 15.13
C LEU A 416 -1.91 -13.85 14.48
N GLY A 417 -1.59 -13.55 13.22
CA GLY A 417 -0.48 -14.14 12.48
C GLY A 417 0.88 -13.91 13.13
N ILE A 418 1.13 -12.72 13.69
CA ILE A 418 2.35 -12.41 14.45
C ILE A 418 2.40 -13.19 15.77
N LEU A 419 1.26 -13.37 16.44
CA LEU A 419 1.23 -14.06 17.72
C LEU A 419 1.49 -15.57 17.60
N VAL A 420 1.12 -16.20 16.48
CA VAL A 420 1.34 -17.65 16.25
C VAL A 420 2.79 -18.08 16.52
N PRO A 421 3.82 -17.52 15.84
CA PRO A 421 5.22 -17.88 16.11
C PRO A 421 5.72 -17.39 17.47
N CYS A 422 5.05 -16.41 18.09
CA CYS A 422 5.40 -15.90 19.41
C CYS A 422 4.81 -16.74 20.56
N ALA A 423 3.92 -17.69 20.28
CA ALA A 423 3.16 -18.44 21.29
C ALA A 423 4.06 -19.11 22.34
N ALA A 424 5.22 -19.64 21.92
CA ALA A 424 6.19 -20.27 22.82
C ALA A 424 6.88 -19.33 23.81
N ARG A 425 6.72 -18.01 23.63
CA ARG A 425 7.35 -16.97 24.45
C ARG A 425 6.33 -16.20 25.28
N LEU A 426 5.05 -16.50 25.14
CA LEU A 426 4.00 -15.88 25.94
C LEU A 426 4.08 -16.43 27.37
N ASP A 427 4.12 -15.51 28.34
CA ASP A 427 3.88 -15.89 29.73
C ASP A 427 2.39 -16.22 29.95
N GLN A 428 2.08 -16.89 31.05
CA GLN A 428 0.72 -17.34 31.34
C GLN A 428 -0.28 -16.16 31.36
N ALA A 429 0.11 -15.00 31.87
CA ALA A 429 -0.74 -13.81 31.91
C ALA A 429 -1.08 -13.31 30.49
N ALA A 430 -0.12 -13.30 29.56
CA ALA A 430 -0.37 -12.97 28.17
C ALA A 430 -1.26 -14.01 27.47
N VAL A 431 -1.07 -15.30 27.76
CA VAL A 431 -1.95 -16.37 27.25
C VAL A 431 -3.39 -16.16 27.73
N GLU A 432 -3.61 -15.86 29.01
CA GLU A 432 -4.93 -15.59 29.57
C GLU A 432 -5.62 -14.38 28.96
N GLN A 433 -4.85 -13.37 28.51
CA GLN A 433 -5.37 -12.22 27.77
C GLN A 433 -5.69 -12.54 26.31
N VAL A 434 -4.84 -13.31 25.64
CA VAL A 434 -4.94 -13.58 24.19
C VAL A 434 -5.91 -14.71 23.88
N ALA A 435 -5.98 -15.76 24.69
CA ALA A 435 -6.78 -16.94 24.40
C ALA A 435 -8.29 -16.64 24.22
N PRO A 436 -8.93 -15.80 25.07
CA PRO A 436 -10.33 -15.42 24.86
C PRO A 436 -10.54 -14.69 23.53
N VAL A 437 -9.59 -13.84 23.14
CA VAL A 437 -9.61 -13.12 21.85
C VAL A 437 -9.48 -14.13 20.70
N ALA A 438 -8.51 -15.02 20.74
CA ALA A 438 -8.32 -16.05 19.71
C ALA A 438 -9.58 -16.94 19.55
N LEU A 439 -10.15 -17.40 20.66
CA LEU A 439 -11.37 -18.22 20.67
C LEU A 439 -12.58 -17.50 20.07
N LEU A 440 -12.71 -16.21 20.33
CA LEU A 440 -13.76 -15.36 19.76
C LEU A 440 -13.64 -15.26 18.24
N TYR A 441 -12.42 -15.07 17.72
CA TYR A 441 -12.18 -14.94 16.29
C TYR A 441 -12.27 -16.27 15.51
N LEU A 442 -12.46 -17.42 16.16
CA LEU A 442 -12.81 -18.69 15.49
C LEU A 442 -14.16 -18.62 14.76
N GLN A 443 -15.03 -17.69 15.14
CA GLN A 443 -16.37 -17.52 14.54
C GLN A 443 -16.43 -16.36 13.55
N HIS A 444 -15.27 -15.85 13.12
CA HIS A 444 -15.21 -14.73 12.19
C HIS A 444 -15.62 -15.15 10.76
N TRP A 445 -16.33 -14.29 10.02
CA TRP A 445 -16.74 -14.60 8.64
C TRP A 445 -15.58 -14.54 7.63
N HIS A 446 -14.54 -13.76 7.93
CA HIS A 446 -13.36 -13.66 7.07
C HIS A 446 -12.43 -14.86 7.29
N ALA A 447 -12.41 -15.79 6.33
CA ALA A 447 -11.68 -17.07 6.45
C ALA A 447 -10.19 -16.95 6.84
N PRO A 448 -9.40 -15.97 6.34
CA PRO A 448 -8.03 -15.76 6.81
C PRO A 448 -7.92 -15.46 8.31
N VAL A 449 -8.84 -14.66 8.87
CA VAL A 449 -8.87 -14.36 10.31
C VAL A 449 -9.15 -15.62 11.11
N THR A 450 -10.18 -16.37 10.70
CA THR A 450 -10.55 -17.62 11.35
C THR A 450 -9.40 -18.63 11.29
N THR A 451 -8.72 -18.73 10.14
CA THR A 451 -7.57 -19.62 9.95
C THR A 451 -6.41 -19.24 10.87
N ALA A 452 -6.08 -17.96 10.99
CA ALA A 452 -5.06 -17.49 11.93
C ALA A 452 -5.47 -17.67 13.40
N ALA A 453 -6.77 -17.51 13.72
CA ALA A 453 -7.30 -17.79 15.05
C ALA A 453 -7.16 -19.28 15.42
N HIS A 454 -7.44 -20.18 14.47
CA HIS A 454 -7.20 -21.62 14.64
C HIS A 454 -5.72 -21.91 14.88
N ALA A 455 -4.83 -21.34 14.06
CA ALA A 455 -3.39 -21.50 14.20
C ALA A 455 -2.87 -20.97 15.56
N LEU A 456 -3.40 -19.85 16.02
CA LEU A 456 -3.01 -19.28 17.31
C LEU A 456 -3.52 -20.15 18.47
N CYS A 457 -4.78 -20.58 18.43
CA CYS A 457 -5.33 -21.46 19.47
C CYS A 457 -4.51 -22.75 19.59
N THR A 458 -4.13 -23.37 18.48
CA THR A 458 -3.34 -24.60 18.51
C THR A 458 -1.90 -24.37 18.93
N ALA A 459 -1.28 -23.25 18.55
CA ALA A 459 0.03 -22.85 19.06
C ALA A 459 0.00 -22.60 20.58
N LEU A 460 -1.06 -21.98 21.10
CA LEU A 460 -1.25 -21.81 22.54
C LEU A 460 -1.43 -23.15 23.26
N VAL A 461 -2.20 -24.09 22.69
CA VAL A 461 -2.34 -25.45 23.25
C VAL A 461 -0.99 -26.16 23.31
N GLN A 462 -0.15 -26.00 22.28
CA GLN A 462 1.16 -26.64 22.19
C GLN A 462 2.20 -26.08 23.16
N HIS A 463 2.17 -24.78 23.40
CA HIS A 463 3.29 -24.10 24.07
C HIS A 463 2.95 -23.48 25.42
N ALA A 464 1.69 -23.16 25.71
CA ALA A 464 1.33 -22.60 27.00
C ALA A 464 1.35 -23.69 28.09
N ALA A 465 1.81 -23.33 29.29
CA ALA A 465 1.87 -24.24 30.43
C ALA A 465 0.51 -24.91 30.74
N GLU A 466 -0.58 -24.16 30.58
CA GLU A 466 -1.95 -24.65 30.76
C GLU A 466 -2.73 -24.78 29.44
N GLY A 467 -2.03 -24.91 28.30
CA GLY A 467 -2.64 -24.94 26.97
C GLY A 467 -3.73 -26.00 26.80
N GLN A 468 -3.60 -27.14 27.49
CA GLN A 468 -4.61 -28.22 27.47
C GLN A 468 -6.00 -27.76 27.96
N ARG A 469 -6.07 -26.77 28.86
CA ARG A 469 -7.35 -26.20 29.35
C ARG A 469 -8.13 -25.49 28.25
N LEU A 470 -7.46 -25.06 27.17
CA LEU A 470 -8.10 -24.39 26.04
C LEU A 470 -8.80 -25.37 25.10
N VAL A 471 -8.42 -26.66 25.09
CA VAL A 471 -8.91 -27.64 24.12
C VAL A 471 -10.44 -27.78 24.11
N PRO A 472 -11.14 -27.94 25.26
CA PRO A 472 -12.60 -28.03 25.26
C PRO A 472 -13.28 -26.81 24.63
N MET A 473 -12.77 -25.60 24.94
CA MET A 473 -13.31 -24.35 24.43
C MET A 473 -13.04 -24.17 22.94
N TYR A 474 -11.80 -24.46 22.51
CA TYR A 474 -11.39 -24.39 21.12
C TYR A 474 -12.24 -25.30 20.23
N VAL A 475 -12.41 -26.57 20.61
CA VAL A 475 -13.20 -27.53 19.82
C VAL A 475 -14.67 -27.15 19.79
N ALA A 476 -15.26 -26.82 20.94
CA ALA A 476 -16.66 -26.42 21.02
C ALA A 476 -16.93 -25.19 20.13
N ARG A 477 -16.10 -24.15 20.22
CA ARG A 477 -16.27 -22.90 19.46
C ARG A 477 -16.05 -23.10 17.96
N SER A 478 -15.08 -23.92 17.57
CA SER A 478 -14.83 -24.24 16.17
C SER A 478 -16.00 -25.00 15.53
N LEU A 479 -16.60 -25.94 16.27
CA LEU A 479 -17.71 -26.75 15.76
C LEU A 479 -19.05 -26.01 15.76
N GLU A 480 -19.25 -25.07 16.69
CA GLU A 480 -20.43 -24.18 16.73
C GLU A 480 -20.54 -23.38 15.42
N ALA A 481 -19.42 -22.82 14.96
CA ALA A 481 -19.33 -22.00 13.75
C ALA A 481 -19.20 -22.80 12.44
N PHE A 482 -18.88 -24.09 12.50
CA PHE A 482 -18.81 -24.95 11.32
C PHE A 482 -20.22 -25.35 10.82
N PRO A 483 -20.52 -25.31 9.51
CA PRO A 483 -19.64 -25.01 8.38
C PRO A 483 -19.63 -23.54 7.92
N GLN A 484 -20.35 -22.66 8.61
CA GLN A 484 -20.65 -21.31 8.10
C GLN A 484 -19.44 -20.37 8.12
N ALA A 485 -18.68 -20.36 9.22
CA ALA A 485 -17.54 -19.48 9.40
C ALA A 485 -16.21 -20.23 9.50
N THR A 486 -16.22 -21.43 10.12
CA THR A 486 -15.01 -22.24 10.30
C THR A 486 -14.65 -23.02 9.03
N PRO A 487 -13.49 -22.76 8.39
CA PRO A 487 -13.03 -23.55 7.25
C PRO A 487 -12.66 -24.98 7.67
N LEU A 488 -13.03 -25.97 6.88
CA LEU A 488 -12.68 -27.38 7.14
C LEU A 488 -11.16 -27.59 7.24
N SER A 489 -10.39 -26.93 6.37
CA SER A 489 -8.93 -27.02 6.35
C SER A 489 -8.31 -26.54 7.66
N ALA A 490 -8.77 -25.40 8.19
CA ALA A 490 -8.31 -24.86 9.46
C ALA A 490 -8.67 -25.78 10.63
N LEU A 491 -9.90 -26.31 10.65
CA LEU A 491 -10.32 -27.28 11.66
C LEU A 491 -9.48 -28.57 11.61
N SER A 492 -9.23 -29.13 10.43
CA SER A 492 -8.42 -30.34 10.24
C SER A 492 -6.97 -30.15 10.70
N VAL A 493 -6.32 -29.06 10.27
CA VAL A 493 -4.96 -28.71 10.70
C VAL A 493 -4.91 -28.51 12.21
N GLY A 494 -5.95 -27.90 12.79
CA GLY A 494 -6.06 -27.75 14.22
C GLY A 494 -6.22 -29.07 14.96
N MET A 495 -7.03 -30.00 14.46
CA MET A 495 -7.17 -31.34 15.03
C MET A 495 -5.86 -32.14 14.98
N ASP A 496 -5.11 -32.03 13.88
CA ASP A 496 -3.77 -32.61 13.76
C ASP A 496 -2.78 -32.03 14.77
N ALA A 497 -2.83 -30.71 14.95
CA ALA A 497 -2.01 -30.02 15.92
C ALA A 497 -2.36 -30.45 17.35
N LEU A 498 -3.64 -30.66 17.67
CA LEU A 498 -4.07 -31.20 18.97
C LEU A 498 -3.61 -32.63 19.19
N ALA A 499 -3.78 -33.51 18.20
CA ALA A 499 -3.37 -34.92 18.30
C ALA A 499 -1.87 -35.05 18.59
N ARG A 500 -1.03 -34.15 18.04
CA ARG A 500 0.41 -34.09 18.31
C ARG A 500 0.77 -33.41 19.63
N ALA A 501 -0.02 -32.42 20.06
CA ALA A 501 0.26 -31.63 21.25
C ALA A 501 -0.14 -32.34 22.55
N LEU A 502 -1.20 -33.15 22.49
CA LEU A 502 -1.74 -33.82 23.65
C LEU A 502 -0.86 -35.01 24.05
N PRO A 503 -0.70 -35.27 25.37
CA PRO A 503 0.00 -36.45 25.84
C PRO A 503 -0.65 -37.75 25.32
N PRO A 504 0.14 -38.81 25.08
CA PRO A 504 -0.39 -40.15 24.83
C PRO A 504 -1.41 -40.56 25.89
N GLY A 505 -2.51 -41.19 25.49
CA GLY A 505 -3.59 -41.55 26.43
C GLY A 505 -4.50 -40.39 26.86
N SER A 506 -4.33 -39.16 26.36
CA SER A 506 -5.11 -38.01 26.86
C SER A 506 -6.62 -38.15 26.57
N PRO A 507 -7.50 -38.03 27.59
CA PRO A 507 -8.95 -38.08 27.40
C PRO A 507 -9.49 -36.88 26.61
N LEU A 508 -8.69 -35.83 26.41
CA LEU A 508 -9.07 -34.69 25.59
C LEU A 508 -9.25 -35.07 24.12
N MET A 509 -8.55 -36.09 23.62
CA MET A 509 -8.80 -36.61 22.27
C MET A 509 -10.18 -37.28 22.17
N LEU A 510 -10.62 -37.98 23.22
CA LEU A 510 -11.97 -38.56 23.28
C LEU A 510 -13.06 -37.49 23.33
N LEU A 511 -12.80 -36.38 24.04
CA LEU A 511 -13.70 -35.23 24.04
C LEU A 511 -13.79 -34.62 22.64
N CYS A 512 -12.66 -34.45 21.95
CA CYS A 512 -12.63 -33.90 20.59
C CYS A 512 -13.49 -34.74 19.64
N THR A 513 -13.31 -36.06 19.65
CA THR A 513 -14.03 -36.99 18.78
C THR A 513 -15.51 -37.03 19.11
N GLN A 514 -15.86 -37.04 20.40
CA GLN A 514 -17.25 -36.93 20.85
C GLN A 514 -17.92 -35.66 20.31
N ARG A 515 -17.28 -34.49 20.44
CA ARG A 515 -17.86 -33.21 19.96
C ARG A 515 -18.03 -33.19 18.45
N ILE A 516 -17.09 -33.77 17.70
CA ILE A 516 -17.20 -33.91 16.24
C ILE A 516 -18.39 -34.82 15.88
N SER A 517 -18.54 -35.96 16.55
CA SER A 517 -19.67 -36.87 16.37
C SER A 517 -21.01 -36.21 16.69
N GLU A 518 -21.11 -35.48 17.80
CA GLU A 518 -22.30 -34.71 18.17
C GLU A 518 -22.67 -33.69 17.08
N ARG A 519 -21.68 -32.93 16.58
CA ARG A 519 -21.91 -31.94 15.52
C ARG A 519 -22.30 -32.58 14.19
N LEU A 520 -21.66 -33.70 13.83
CA LEU A 520 -22.00 -34.49 12.64
C LEU A 520 -23.45 -34.96 12.71
N LEU A 521 -23.86 -35.59 13.81
CA LEU A 521 -25.23 -36.08 13.99
C LEU A 521 -26.24 -34.94 13.98
N HIS A 522 -25.91 -33.79 14.57
CA HIS A 522 -26.74 -32.59 14.50
C HIS A 522 -26.97 -32.14 13.06
N LEU A 523 -25.92 -32.07 12.23
CA LEU A 523 -26.03 -31.69 10.81
C LEU A 523 -26.86 -32.69 10.00
N LEU A 524 -26.85 -33.98 10.36
CA LEU A 524 -27.66 -35.01 9.70
C LEU A 524 -29.11 -35.07 10.21
N SER A 525 -29.39 -34.56 11.40
CA SER A 525 -30.72 -34.69 12.03
C SER A 525 -31.70 -33.59 11.63
N THR A 526 -31.21 -32.46 11.11
CA THR A 526 -32.05 -31.33 10.68
C THR A 526 -32.93 -31.74 9.48
N PRO A 527 -34.28 -31.78 9.64
CA PRO A 527 -35.19 -32.50 8.75
C PRO A 527 -35.32 -31.94 7.33
N ASP A 528 -34.82 -30.73 7.06
CA ASP A 528 -34.76 -30.11 5.74
C ASP A 528 -33.34 -29.61 5.42
N SER A 529 -32.31 -30.31 5.91
CA SER A 529 -30.91 -29.97 5.70
C SER A 529 -30.65 -29.69 4.21
N PRO A 530 -30.40 -28.44 3.79
CA PRO A 530 -30.11 -28.18 2.40
C PRO A 530 -28.83 -28.95 2.01
N PRO A 531 -28.62 -29.31 0.73
CA PRO A 531 -27.44 -30.04 0.26
C PRO A 531 -26.08 -29.62 0.86
N PRO A 532 -25.80 -28.33 1.16
CA PRO A 532 -24.60 -27.91 1.89
C PRO A 532 -24.39 -28.54 3.29
N HIS A 533 -25.43 -28.95 4.00
CA HIS A 533 -25.29 -29.55 5.33
C HIS A 533 -24.89 -31.02 5.27
N LEU A 534 -25.41 -31.79 4.29
CA LEU A 534 -24.96 -33.17 4.08
C LEU A 534 -23.48 -33.21 3.68
N SER A 535 -23.03 -32.36 2.75
CA SER A 535 -21.61 -32.30 2.38
C SER A 535 -20.73 -31.92 3.58
N SER A 536 -21.18 -30.99 4.41
CA SER A 536 -20.51 -30.58 5.64
C SER A 536 -20.46 -31.71 6.69
N ALA A 537 -21.54 -32.49 6.84
CA ALA A 537 -21.55 -33.66 7.70
C ALA A 537 -20.57 -34.74 7.20
N LEU A 538 -20.50 -34.97 5.89
CA LEU A 538 -19.51 -35.89 5.29
C LEU A 538 -18.07 -35.40 5.48
N HIS A 539 -17.84 -34.08 5.50
CA HIS A 539 -16.53 -33.52 5.85
C HIS A 539 -16.16 -33.79 7.32
N LEU A 540 -17.11 -33.69 8.26
CA LEU A 540 -16.86 -34.09 9.64
C LEU A 540 -16.65 -35.59 9.79
N ALA A 541 -17.32 -36.42 8.98
CA ALA A 541 -17.08 -37.86 8.94
C ALA A 541 -15.65 -38.16 8.49
N LYS A 542 -15.17 -37.46 7.45
CA LYS A 542 -13.77 -37.54 7.00
C LYS A 542 -12.80 -37.08 8.08
N LEU A 543 -13.11 -35.99 8.79
CA LEU A 543 -12.29 -35.51 9.89
C LEU A 543 -12.24 -36.51 11.06
N LEU A 544 -13.36 -37.16 11.39
CA LEU A 544 -13.40 -38.21 12.40
C LEU A 544 -12.53 -39.40 11.99
N ALA A 545 -12.61 -39.82 10.73
CA ALA A 545 -11.75 -40.86 10.18
C ALA A 545 -10.27 -40.44 10.13
N HIS A 546 -9.98 -39.16 9.91
CA HIS A 546 -8.63 -38.63 9.98
C HIS A 546 -8.07 -38.66 11.41
N ILE A 547 -8.89 -38.35 12.43
CA ILE A 547 -8.47 -38.48 13.82
C ILE A 547 -8.12 -39.93 14.16
N LEU A 548 -8.85 -40.92 13.64
CA LEU A 548 -8.51 -42.33 13.81
C LEU A 548 -7.12 -42.70 13.27
N THR A 549 -6.60 -41.99 12.27
CA THR A 549 -5.28 -42.28 11.68
C THR A 549 -4.14 -41.57 12.39
N VAL A 550 -4.42 -40.52 13.16
CA VAL A 550 -3.38 -39.74 13.87
C VAL A 550 -3.44 -39.86 15.39
N ALA A 551 -4.51 -40.43 15.95
CA ALA A 551 -4.67 -40.61 17.38
C ALA A 551 -3.67 -41.62 17.95
N ASP A 552 -3.26 -41.37 19.20
CA ASP A 552 -2.39 -42.29 19.94
C ASP A 552 -3.07 -43.66 20.15
N LEU A 553 -2.26 -44.72 20.11
CA LEU A 553 -2.74 -46.10 20.18
C LEU A 553 -3.52 -46.39 21.48
N GLN A 554 -3.24 -45.69 22.57
CA GLN A 554 -3.88 -45.93 23.87
C GLN A 554 -5.35 -45.49 23.89
N VAL A 555 -5.71 -44.45 23.13
CA VAL A 555 -7.10 -43.94 23.03
C VAL A 555 -7.83 -44.45 21.79
N LEU A 556 -7.12 -45.08 20.86
CA LEU A 556 -7.68 -45.53 19.58
C LEU A 556 -8.90 -46.47 19.74
N PRO A 557 -8.91 -47.49 20.63
CA PRO A 557 -10.08 -48.37 20.78
C PRO A 557 -11.34 -47.60 21.18
N ASP A 558 -11.20 -46.62 22.08
CA ASP A 558 -12.32 -45.80 22.54
C ASP A 558 -12.80 -44.84 21.44
N ILE A 559 -11.89 -44.25 20.67
CA ILE A 559 -12.26 -43.42 19.50
C ILE A 559 -12.98 -44.27 18.45
N MET A 560 -12.53 -45.50 18.19
CA MET A 560 -13.19 -46.43 17.27
C MET A 560 -14.60 -46.77 17.74
N ALA A 561 -14.79 -47.06 19.03
CA ALA A 561 -16.11 -47.33 19.60
C ALA A 561 -17.05 -46.10 19.50
N GLN A 562 -16.53 -44.89 19.72
CA GLN A 562 -17.29 -43.65 19.51
C GLN A 562 -17.68 -43.45 18.05
N ALA A 563 -16.75 -43.69 17.12
CA ALA A 563 -16.98 -43.57 15.70
C ALA A 563 -18.02 -44.58 15.20
N GLU A 564 -17.96 -45.83 15.69
CA GLU A 564 -18.96 -46.86 15.45
C GLU A 564 -20.34 -46.42 15.96
N THR A 565 -20.42 -45.94 17.20
CA THR A 565 -21.67 -45.45 17.80
C THR A 565 -22.26 -44.29 17.00
N CYS A 566 -21.40 -43.37 16.52
CA CYS A 566 -21.79 -42.26 15.66
C CYS A 566 -22.40 -42.76 14.34
N VAL A 567 -21.75 -43.69 13.65
CA VAL A 567 -22.23 -44.28 12.38
C VAL A 567 -23.57 -45.01 12.58
N HIS A 568 -23.72 -45.76 13.67
CA HIS A 568 -24.97 -46.46 13.98
C HIS A 568 -26.11 -45.49 14.29
N SER A 569 -25.80 -44.36 14.91
CA SER A 569 -26.78 -43.30 15.24
C SER A 569 -27.23 -42.50 14.02
N CYS A 570 -26.50 -42.56 12.89
CA CYS A 570 -26.96 -41.97 11.63
C CYS A 570 -28.22 -42.67 11.12
N ARG A 571 -29.14 -41.89 10.52
CA ARG A 571 -30.29 -42.43 9.78
C ARG A 571 -29.81 -43.39 8.68
N GLN A 572 -30.63 -44.40 8.38
CA GLN A 572 -30.29 -45.45 7.42
C GLN A 572 -29.92 -44.89 6.03
N GLU A 573 -30.60 -43.83 5.60
CA GLU A 573 -30.35 -43.11 4.35
C GLU A 573 -28.95 -42.48 4.25
N HIS A 574 -28.36 -42.07 5.38
CA HIS A 574 -27.07 -41.38 5.41
C HIS A 574 -25.91 -42.30 5.80
N ARG A 575 -26.19 -43.43 6.46
CA ARG A 575 -25.17 -44.33 7.01
C ARG A 575 -24.16 -44.80 5.96
N SER A 576 -24.62 -45.21 4.78
CA SER A 576 -23.75 -45.66 3.68
C SER A 576 -22.79 -44.55 3.19
N ALA A 577 -23.29 -43.31 3.08
CA ALA A 577 -22.48 -42.18 2.65
C ALA A 577 -21.42 -41.80 3.71
N VAL A 578 -21.80 -41.81 4.99
CA VAL A 578 -20.88 -41.56 6.12
C VAL A 578 -19.79 -42.63 6.15
N CYS A 579 -20.15 -43.92 6.09
CA CYS A 579 -19.18 -45.02 6.03
C CYS A 579 -18.22 -44.87 4.85
N SER A 580 -18.76 -44.58 3.66
CA SER A 580 -17.96 -44.41 2.44
C SER A 580 -16.98 -43.24 2.56
N ALA A 581 -17.41 -42.12 3.15
CA ALA A 581 -16.56 -40.96 3.39
C ALA A 581 -15.42 -41.27 4.39
N MET A 582 -15.72 -42.02 5.45
CA MET A 582 -14.70 -42.47 6.42
C MET A 582 -13.71 -43.44 5.80
N LEU A 583 -14.20 -44.45 5.06
CA LEU A 583 -13.37 -45.44 4.37
C LEU A 583 -12.44 -44.82 3.35
N GLN A 584 -12.86 -43.73 2.69
CA GLN A 584 -12.00 -42.98 1.77
C GLN A 584 -10.71 -42.47 2.45
N ILE A 585 -10.82 -41.96 3.68
CA ILE A 585 -9.67 -41.45 4.44
C ILE A 585 -8.83 -42.59 4.99
N ILE A 586 -9.47 -43.60 5.58
CA ILE A 586 -8.77 -44.76 6.16
C ILE A 586 -8.01 -45.53 5.09
N GLY A 587 -8.63 -45.78 3.93
CA GLY A 587 -8.02 -46.48 2.81
C GLY A 587 -6.86 -45.72 2.14
N ALA A 588 -6.84 -44.38 2.27
CA ALA A 588 -5.74 -43.54 1.80
C ALA A 588 -4.60 -43.42 2.82
N SER A 589 -4.77 -43.88 4.06
CA SER A 589 -3.75 -43.80 5.10
C SER A 589 -2.58 -44.76 4.83
N ASN A 590 -1.35 -44.24 4.94
CA ASN A 590 -0.12 -45.00 4.75
C ASN A 590 0.05 -46.14 5.77
N ASP A 591 -0.51 -45.98 6.98
CA ASP A 591 -0.43 -47.01 8.03
C ASP A 591 -1.30 -48.22 7.70
N TYR A 592 -2.40 -48.02 6.99
CA TYR A 592 -3.28 -49.10 6.55
C TYR A 592 -2.69 -49.84 5.34
N THR A 593 -2.08 -49.13 4.39
CA THR A 593 -1.54 -49.72 3.15
C THR A 593 -0.25 -50.52 3.36
N ARG A 594 0.52 -50.28 4.43
CA ARG A 594 1.72 -51.07 4.77
C ARG A 594 1.43 -52.49 5.28
N LYS A 595 0.20 -52.79 5.72
CA LYS A 595 -0.17 -54.15 6.18
C LYS A 595 -0.52 -55.11 5.04
N LEU A 596 -0.56 -54.66 3.79
CA LEU A 596 -0.67 -55.53 2.62
C LEU A 596 0.72 -55.77 2.03
N THR A 597 1.54 -56.59 2.70
CA THR A 597 2.78 -57.04 2.05
C THR A 597 2.44 -58.01 0.91
N PRO A 598 3.20 -58.02 -0.19
CA PRO A 598 2.96 -58.91 -1.34
C PRO A 598 2.95 -60.41 -1.02
N ASN A 599 3.40 -60.82 0.17
CA ASN A 599 3.43 -62.22 0.61
C ASN A 599 2.05 -62.75 1.04
N ASP A 600 1.05 -61.91 1.26
CA ASP A 600 -0.33 -62.35 1.53
C ASP A 600 -1.18 -62.49 0.25
N ARG A 601 -0.55 -62.37 -0.94
CA ARG A 601 -1.22 -62.80 -2.17
C ARG A 601 -1.29 -64.32 -2.17
N PRO A 602 -2.49 -64.94 -2.31
CA PRO A 602 -2.57 -66.38 -2.51
C PRO A 602 -1.71 -66.76 -3.72
N PRO A 603 -0.97 -67.88 -3.66
CA PRO A 603 -0.07 -68.26 -4.75
C PRO A 603 -0.86 -68.28 -6.06
N LYS A 604 -0.37 -67.54 -7.05
CA LYS A 604 -0.89 -67.60 -8.43
C LYS A 604 -0.90 -69.07 -8.84
N ARG A 605 -2.09 -69.68 -8.89
CA ARG A 605 -2.29 -70.96 -9.58
C ARG A 605 -1.99 -70.71 -11.05
N GLU A 606 -0.79 -71.08 -11.48
CA GLU A 606 -0.49 -71.28 -12.88
C GLU A 606 -1.27 -72.50 -13.37
N GLY A 607 -1.98 -72.33 -14.49
CA GLY A 607 -2.44 -73.42 -15.33
C GLY A 607 -3.89 -73.86 -15.12
N GLY A 608 -4.77 -73.48 -16.06
CA GLY A 608 -6.07 -74.13 -16.20
C GLY A 608 -7.06 -73.36 -17.04
N ARG A 609 -6.92 -73.42 -18.38
CA ARG A 609 -8.04 -73.11 -19.30
C ARG A 609 -9.21 -74.03 -18.96
N GLY A 610 -10.40 -73.46 -18.77
CA GLY A 610 -11.62 -74.25 -18.60
C GLY A 610 -12.84 -73.38 -18.40
N CYS A 611 -13.57 -73.16 -19.50
CA CYS A 611 -14.99 -72.84 -19.66
C CYS A 611 -15.81 -72.27 -18.48
N LEU A 612 -16.50 -71.17 -18.78
CA LEU A 612 -17.74 -70.73 -18.12
C LEU A 612 -18.75 -71.89 -17.96
N PRO A 613 -19.60 -71.86 -16.92
CA PRO A 613 -20.93 -71.30 -17.16
C PRO A 613 -21.48 -70.41 -16.02
N SER A 614 -22.41 -69.56 -16.46
CA SER A 614 -23.39 -68.80 -15.68
C SER A 614 -24.22 -69.67 -14.72
N HIS A 615 -24.45 -69.18 -13.49
CA HIS A 615 -25.78 -68.94 -12.90
C HIS A 615 -25.72 -68.52 -11.41
N SER A 616 -26.60 -67.55 -11.09
CA SER A 616 -27.41 -67.38 -9.87
C SER A 616 -26.77 -67.19 -8.48
N SER A 617 -27.08 -66.02 -7.91
CA SER A 617 -27.69 -65.79 -6.58
C SER A 617 -27.03 -66.29 -5.28
N ALA A 618 -27.15 -65.41 -4.28
CA ALA A 618 -27.16 -65.63 -2.83
C ALA A 618 -25.82 -65.51 -2.09
N GLY A 619 -25.81 -64.60 -1.10
CA GLY A 619 -25.34 -64.96 0.24
C GLY A 619 -24.21 -64.13 0.83
N PHE A 620 -24.60 -63.22 1.73
CA PHE A 620 -24.06 -63.08 3.11
C PHE A 620 -22.59 -62.68 3.37
N LEU A 621 -22.49 -61.49 4.01
CA LEU A 621 -21.73 -61.13 5.23
C LEU A 621 -20.25 -61.49 5.42
N GLY A 622 -19.52 -60.43 5.83
CA GLY A 622 -18.21 -60.41 6.45
C GLY A 622 -17.84 -58.97 6.74
#